data_AF-A0A7W1ABI9-F1
#
_entry.id   AF-A0A7W1ABI9-F1
#
_cell.length_a   1.000
_cell.length_b   1.000
_cell.length_c   1.000
_cell.angle_alpha   90.00
_cell.angle_beta   90.00
_cell.angle_gamma   90.00
#
_symmetry.space_group_name_H-M   'P 1'
#
loop_
_entity.id
_entity.type
_entity.pdbx_description
1 polymer ?
#
loop_
_entity_poly.entity_id
_entity_poly.type
_entity_poly.pdbx_seq_one_letter_code
_entity_poly.pdbx_strand_id
1 'polypeptide(L)' 'MYLGSADLMQRNLDRRVETAFPLREKRHREKVRRLLDLQLADNANGWELRPDGTFERLHPKDGEEQVDSQAILLEEGF' A
#
# COMPACT_ATOMS: atom_id res chain seq x y z
N MET A 1 -4.33 0.22 -13.89
CA MET A 1 -3.53 -0.28 -12.74
C MET A 1 -2.32 -1.00 -13.30
N TYR A 2 -1.14 -0.57 -12.89
CA TYR A 2 0.15 -1.11 -13.29
C TYR A 2 0.86 -1.64 -12.04
N LEU A 3 1.71 -2.64 -12.22
CA LEU A 3 2.74 -3.02 -11.25
C LEU A 3 4.08 -2.73 -11.89
N GLY A 4 5.06 -2.29 -11.09
CA GLY A 4 6.39 -1.98 -11.59
C GLY A 4 7.43 -2.03 -10.49
N SER A 5 8.70 -2.07 -10.91
CA SER A 5 9.86 -2.13 -10.02
C SER A 5 10.36 -0.75 -9.57
N ALA A 6 9.98 0.32 -10.29
CA ALA A 6 10.43 1.68 -10.03
C ALA A 6 9.58 2.40 -8.97
N ASP A 7 10.24 3.17 -8.11
CA ASP A 7 9.63 4.33 -7.45
C ASP A 7 9.76 5.60 -8.32
N LEU A 8 9.11 6.70 -7.91
CA LEU A 8 9.10 7.97 -8.65
C LEU A 8 10.32 8.87 -8.33
N MET A 9 11.50 8.28 -8.27
CA MET A 9 12.75 9.01 -8.02
C MET A 9 13.60 9.04 -9.28
N GLN A 10 14.28 10.17 -9.51
CA GLN A 10 15.10 10.41 -10.71
C GLN A 10 16.07 9.26 -11.02
N ARG A 11 16.70 8.67 -9.99
CA ARG A 11 17.63 7.55 -10.16
C ARG A 11 16.98 6.33 -10.85
N ASN A 12 15.70 6.07 -10.59
CA ASN A 12 14.98 4.94 -11.16
C ASN A 12 14.40 5.30 -12.55
N LEU A 13 14.05 6.56 -12.77
CA LEU A 13 13.47 7.02 -14.04
C LEU A 13 14.52 7.26 -15.14
N ASP A 14 15.71 7.75 -14.78
CA ASP A 14 16.72 8.19 -15.75
C ASP A 14 17.93 7.25 -15.86
N ARG A 15 18.23 6.48 -14.80
CA ARG A 15 19.54 5.83 -14.65
C ARG A 15 19.49 4.32 -14.40
N ARG A 16 18.32 3.72 -14.18
CA ARG A 16 18.15 2.28 -13.95
C ARG A 16 17.26 1.66 -15.01
N VAL A 17 17.48 0.38 -15.25
CA VAL A 17 16.57 -0.44 -16.06
C VAL A 17 15.45 -0.91 -15.16
N GLU A 18 14.25 -0.41 -15.42
CA GLU A 18 13.05 -0.71 -14.63
C GLU A 18 11.96 -1.29 -15.55
N THR A 19 11.02 -2.04 -14.97
CA THR A 19 9.87 -2.58 -15.71
C THR A 19 8.56 -2.15 -15.06
N ALA A 20 7.56 -1.89 -15.89
CA ALA A 20 6.19 -1.72 -15.46
C ALA A 20 5.27 -2.37 -16.48
N PHE A 21 4.23 -3.05 -16.00
CA PHE A 21 3.29 -3.75 -16.87
C PHE A 21 1.84 -3.55 -16.39
N PRO A 22 0.88 -3.48 -17.34
CA PRO A 22 -0.51 -3.32 -17.00
C PRO A 22 -1.12 -4.64 -16.52
N LEU A 23 -1.96 -4.57 -15.49
CA LEU A 23 -2.86 -5.67 -15.14
C LEU A 23 -4.07 -5.67 -16.08
N ARG A 24 -4.03 -6.53 -17.10
CA ARG A 24 -5.05 -6.57 -18.17
C ARG A 24 -6.35 -7.21 -17.71
N GLU A 25 -6.27 -8.33 -16.99
CA GLU A 25 -7.46 -9.04 -16.50
C GLU A 25 -8.10 -8.35 -15.29
N LYS A 26 -9.43 -8.32 -15.26
CA LYS A 26 -10.20 -7.65 -14.21
C LYS A 26 -9.92 -8.24 -12.81
N ARG A 27 -9.91 -9.57 -12.68
CA ARG A 27 -9.67 -10.26 -11.40
C ARG A 27 -8.35 -9.87 -10.73
N HIS A 28 -7.28 -9.67 -11.50
CA HIS A 28 -5.99 -9.25 -10.95
C HIS A 28 -6.04 -7.81 -10.44
N ARG A 29 -6.74 -6.91 -11.15
CA ARG A 29 -6.96 -5.54 -10.69
C ARG A 29 -7.80 -5.48 -9.42
N GLU A 30 -8.84 -6.31 -9.34
CA GLU A 30 -9.69 -6.42 -8.15
C GLU A 30 -8.89 -6.94 -6.94
N LYS A 31 -8.06 -7.97 -7.13
CA LYS A 31 -7.15 -8.48 -6.09
C LYS A 31 -6.21 -7.40 -5.58
N VAL A 32 -5.49 -6.71 -6.47
CA VAL A 32 -4.55 -5.64 -6.08
C VAL A 32 -5.29 -4.45 -5.47
N ARG A 33 -6.48 -4.09 -5.95
CA ARG A 33 -7.32 -3.06 -5.34
C ARG A 33 -7.64 -3.42 -3.88
N ARG A 34 -8.11 -4.64 -3.62
CA ARG A 34 -8.39 -5.12 -2.26
C ARG A 34 -7.16 -5.03 -1.35
N LEU A 35 -5.99 -5.43 -1.84
CA LEU A 35 -4.74 -5.32 -1.09
C LEU A 35 -4.41 -3.87 -0.73
N LEU A 36 -4.53 -2.95 -1.69
CA LEU A 36 -4.29 -1.53 -1.45
C LEU A 36 -5.31 -0.93 -0.48
N ASP A 37 -6.58 -1.28 -0.62
CA ASP A 37 -7.64 -0.79 0.25
C ASP A 37 -7.42 -1.27 1.70
N LEU A 38 -7.00 -2.52 1.90
CA LEU A 38 -6.62 -3.05 3.21
C LEU A 38 -5.39 -2.35 3.80
N GLN A 39 -4.34 -2.14 2.98
CA GLN A 39 -3.13 -1.41 3.44
C GLN A 39 -3.43 0.04 3.81
N LEU A 40 -4.34 0.70 3.10
CA LEU A 40 -4.76 2.08 3.40
C LEU A 40 -5.69 2.18 4.61
N ALA A 41 -6.38 1.10 4.96
CA ALA A 41 -7.20 1.01 6.16
C ALA A 41 -6.41 0.63 7.43
N ASP A 42 -5.11 0.33 7.31
CA ASP A 42 -4.26 -0.05 8.45
C ASP A 42 -4.18 1.08 9.48
N ASN A 43 -4.65 0.81 10.70
CA ASN A 43 -4.63 1.75 11.81
C ASN A 43 -3.79 1.24 12.99
N ALA A 44 -2.99 0.17 12.79
CA ALA A 44 -2.16 -0.44 13.83
C ALA A 44 -0.65 -0.17 13.62
N ASN A 45 -0.22 -0.16 12.36
CA ASN A 45 1.19 -0.04 11.95
C ASN A 45 1.44 1.16 11.02
N GLY A 46 0.39 1.73 10.43
CA GLY A 46 0.48 2.91 9.56
C GLY A 46 1.03 4.17 10.26
N TRP A 47 1.69 5.02 9.47
CA TRP A 47 2.12 6.36 9.88
C TRP A 47 1.64 7.37 8.84
N GLU A 48 1.07 8.48 9.32
CA GLU A 48 0.58 9.55 8.47
C GLU A 48 1.60 10.68 8.39
N LEU A 49 2.01 11.03 7.17
CA LEU A 49 2.85 12.19 6.90
C LEU A 49 2.00 13.46 6.96
N ARG A 50 2.34 14.36 7.89
CA ARG A 50 1.70 15.65 8.05
C ARG A 50 2.28 16.69 7.07
N PRO A 51 1.55 17.77 6.73
CA PRO A 51 2.04 18.80 5.82
C PRO A 51 3.33 19.50 6.25
N ASP A 52 3.64 19.48 7.54
CA ASP A 52 4.87 20.04 8.12
C ASP A 52 6.07 19.08 8.05
N GLY A 53 5.89 17.88 7.49
CA GLY A 53 6.93 16.85 7.36
C GLY A 53 7.08 15.95 8.57
N THR A 54 6.28 16.14 9.63
CA THR A 54 6.26 15.23 10.77
C THR A 54 5.46 13.96 10.46
N PHE A 55 5.79 12.88 11.15
CA PHE A 55 5.06 11.62 11.05
C PHE A 55 4.33 11.34 12.35
N GLU A 56 3.05 11.00 12.24
CA GLU A 56 2.23 10.57 13.37
C GLU A 56 1.85 9.11 13.18
N ARG A 57 2.04 8.29 14.21
CA ARG A 57 1.63 6.89 14.16
C ARG A 57 0.11 6.81 14.24
N LEU A 58 -0.49 6.02 13.35
CA LEU A 58 -1.92 5.72 13.41
C LEU A 58 -2.22 4.79 14.58
N HIS A 59 -3.35 5.05 15.21
CA HIS A 59 -3.94 4.23 16.25
C HIS A 59 -5.44 4.10 15.96
N PRO A 60 -6.08 2.98 16.32
CA PRO A 60 -7.53 2.87 16.23
C PRO A 60 -8.18 3.96 17.09
N LYS A 61 -9.17 4.66 16.56
CA LYS A 61 -9.94 5.63 17.35
C LYS A 61 -10.90 4.91 18.29
N ASP A 62 -11.43 5.63 19.26
CA ASP A 62 -12.43 5.09 20.19
C ASP A 62 -13.62 4.49 19.43
N GLY A 63 -13.83 3.18 19.61
CA GLY A 63 -14.90 2.43 18.95
C GLY A 63 -14.57 1.93 17.54
N GLU A 64 -13.39 2.22 16.98
CA GLU A 64 -12.91 1.59 15.75
C GLU A 64 -12.25 0.25 16.05
N GLU A 65 -12.47 -0.73 15.17
CA GLU A 65 -11.72 -1.99 15.22
C GLU A 65 -10.26 -1.76 14.81
N GLN A 66 -9.37 -2.53 15.44
CA GLN A 66 -7.98 -2.55 15.04
C GLN A 66 -7.82 -3.32 13.72
N VAL A 67 -7.20 -2.68 12.74
CA VAL A 67 -6.87 -3.23 11.43
C VAL A 67 -5.35 -3.29 11.31
N ASP A 68 -4.80 -4.49 11.48
CA ASP A 68 -3.43 -4.82 11.11
C ASP A 68 -3.46 -5.52 9.74
N SER A 69 -3.11 -4.77 8.70
CA SER A 69 -3.18 -5.26 7.32
C SER A 69 -2.28 -6.48 7.10
N GLN A 70 -1.10 -6.54 7.75
CA GLN A 70 -0.16 -7.65 7.55
C GLN A 70 -0.62 -8.90 8.27
N ALA A 71 -1.16 -8.78 9.49
CA ALA A 71 -1.74 -9.91 10.22
C ALA A 71 -2.92 -10.51 9.45
N ILE A 72 -3.84 -9.68 8.97
CA ILE A 72 -5.00 -10.13 8.18
C ILE A 72 -4.54 -10.86 6.91
N LEU A 73 -3.56 -10.33 6.18
CA LEU A 73 -3.04 -10.97 4.96
C LEU A 73 -2.36 -12.32 5.23
N LEU A 74 -1.70 -12.48 6.38
CA LEU A 74 -1.10 -13.75 6.77
C LEU A 74 -2.15 -14.80 7.11
N GLU A 75 -3.27 -14.41 7.74
CA GLU A 75 -4.37 -15.30 8.11
C GLU A 75 -5.21 -15.74 6.89
N GLU A 76 -5.55 -14.79 6.01
CA GLU A 76 -6.40 -15.07 4.85
C GLU A 76 -5.71 -15.91 3.76
N GLY A 77 -4.38 -15.82 3.68
CA GLY A 77 -3.60 -16.39 2.60
C GLY A 77 -3.77 -15.63 1.27
N PHE A 78 -2.72 -15.65 0.44
CA PHE A 78 -2.67 -14.88 -0.81
C PHE A 78 -3.63 -15.37 -1.89
#